data_AF-E5D4D9-F1
#
_entry.id   AF-E5D4D9-F1
#
_cell.length_a   1.000
_cell.length_b   1.000
_cell.length_c   1.000
_cell.angle_alpha   90.00
_cell.angle_beta   90.00
_cell.angle_gamma   90.00
#
_symmetry.space_group_name_H-M   'P 1'
#
loop_
_entity.id
_entity.type
_entity.pdbx_description
1 polymer ?
#
loop_
_entity_poly.entity_id
_entity_poly.type
_entity_poly.pdbx_seq_one_letter_code
_entity_poly.pdbx_strand_id
1 'polypeptide(L)'
;NGGGTLTVKNFVGENIGKLVRACGNCKSQCQKRKFVLENITVNGLKTLLCGINQNYGDQATIKNVQVNGSKKVCALFHGNDQQKEPTMVQSYEVGSSGDGKSCIISGTKMG
;
A
#
# COMPACT_ATOMS: atom_id res chain seq x y z
N ASN A 1 9.70 -6.92 11.77
CA ASN A 1 8.42 -6.31 11.35
C ASN A 1 7.26 -7.09 11.95
N GLY A 2 6.23 -6.39 12.43
CA GLY A 2 5.07 -7.03 13.08
C GLY A 2 3.97 -7.45 12.11
N GLY A 3 3.14 -8.39 12.56
CA GLY A 3 1.84 -8.69 11.96
C GLY A 3 0.75 -7.76 12.48
N GLY A 4 -0.50 -8.04 12.10
CA GLY A 4 -1.68 -7.30 12.59
C GLY A 4 -2.08 -6.11 11.71
N THR A 5 -2.70 -5.10 12.33
CA THR A 5 -3.31 -3.97 11.63
C THR A 5 -2.51 -2.69 11.86
N LEU A 6 -2.15 -1.99 10.78
CA LEU A 6 -1.64 -0.62 10.81
C LEU A 6 -2.72 0.32 10.28
N THR A 7 -3.06 1.34 11.06
CA THR A 7 -3.99 2.39 10.66
C THR A 7 -3.24 3.72 10.57
N VAL A 8 -3.35 4.39 9.41
CA VAL A 8 -2.89 5.76 9.21
C VAL A 8 -4.12 6.60 8.85
N LYS A 9 -4.41 7.61 9.66
CA LYS A 9 -5.63 8.42 9.51
C LYS A 9 -5.36 9.90 9.73
N ASN A 10 -6.03 10.75 8.96
CA ASN A 10 -5.94 12.21 9.07
C ASN A 10 -4.48 12.71 8.97
N PHE A 11 -3.77 12.23 7.96
CA PHE A 11 -2.33 12.44 7.81
C PHE A 11 -2.03 13.26 6.57
N VAL A 12 -1.09 14.21 6.70
CA VAL A 12 -0.51 14.93 5.57
C VAL A 12 0.98 14.65 5.52
N GLY A 13 1.48 14.22 4.38
CA GLY A 13 2.89 13.91 4.18
C GLY A 13 3.46 14.55 2.92
N GLU A 14 4.78 14.77 2.93
CA GLU A 14 5.49 15.38 1.81
C GLU A 14 6.66 14.52 1.35
N ASN A 15 6.92 14.49 0.04
CA ASN A 15 8.07 13.86 -0.59
C ASN A 15 8.27 12.38 -0.21
N ILE A 16 7.18 11.65 0.02
CA ILE A 16 7.21 10.27 0.50
C ILE A 16 7.59 9.29 -0.62
N GLY A 17 8.55 8.42 -0.34
CA GLY A 17 8.91 7.29 -1.22
C GLY A 17 7.76 6.28 -1.35
N LYS A 18 7.45 5.62 -0.23
CA LYS A 18 6.25 4.81 -0.02
C LYS A 18 5.68 5.10 1.36
N LEU A 19 4.37 5.27 1.49
CA LEU A 19 3.76 5.58 2.79
C LEU A 19 3.70 4.34 3.68
N VAL A 20 3.18 3.22 3.15
CA VAL A 20 3.17 1.95 3.87
C VAL A 20 3.65 0.81 2.97
N ARG A 21 4.52 -0.04 3.50
CA ARG A 21 5.00 -1.25 2.82
C ARG A 21 5.04 -2.42 3.78
N ALA A 22 4.28 -3.44 3.43
CA ALA A 22 4.38 -4.75 4.03
C ALA A 22 5.76 -5.31 3.69
N CYS A 23 6.62 -5.65 4.66
CA CYS A 23 7.93 -6.25 4.38
C CYS A 23 7.75 -7.41 3.40
N GLY A 24 8.50 -7.40 2.30
CA GLY A 24 8.36 -8.39 1.24
C GLY A 24 9.51 -9.37 1.15
N ASN A 25 10.62 -9.15 1.86
CA ASN A 25 11.82 -9.98 1.78
C ASN A 25 12.42 -10.33 3.17
N CYS A 26 11.73 -10.00 4.26
CA CYS A 26 12.13 -10.33 5.63
C CYS A 26 12.33 -11.85 5.81
N LYS A 27 13.40 -12.26 6.51
CA LYS A 27 13.68 -13.68 6.84
C LYS A 27 12.52 -14.40 7.54
N SER A 28 11.81 -13.68 8.41
CA SER A 28 10.55 -14.14 9.00
C SER A 28 9.42 -13.26 8.48
N GLN A 29 8.45 -13.88 7.83
CA GLN A 29 7.32 -13.18 7.22
C GLN A 29 6.08 -13.24 8.10
N CYS A 30 5.36 -12.11 8.15
CA CYS A 30 4.05 -12.05 8.76
C CYS A 30 2.98 -12.27 7.69
N GLN A 31 1.89 -12.92 8.08
CA GLN A 31 0.75 -13.17 7.21
C GLN A 31 -0.44 -12.30 7.60
N LYS A 32 -1.35 -12.08 6.64
CA LYS A 32 -2.65 -11.42 6.84
C LYS A 32 -2.53 -10.05 7.51
N ARG A 33 -1.50 -9.27 7.15
CA ARG A 33 -1.41 -7.87 7.61
C ARG A 33 -2.53 -7.06 7.00
N LYS A 34 -3.03 -6.11 7.77
CA LYS A 34 -4.09 -5.20 7.35
C LYS A 34 -3.61 -3.78 7.41
N PHE A 35 -3.70 -3.05 6.31
CA PHE A 35 -3.44 -1.61 6.27
C PHE A 35 -4.75 -0.87 6.08
N VAL A 36 -5.00 0.12 6.93
CA VAL A 36 -6.16 1.02 6.82
C VAL A 36 -5.63 2.43 6.64
N LEU A 37 -5.85 2.99 5.45
CA LEU A 37 -5.43 4.33 5.08
C LEU A 37 -6.66 5.19 4.84
N GLU A 38 -6.92 6.18 5.69
CA GLU A 38 -8.13 7.00 5.62
C GLU A 38 -7.83 8.49 5.77
N ASN A 39 -8.42 9.34 4.92
CA ASN A 39 -8.25 10.80 4.99
C ASN A 39 -6.76 11.20 4.97
N ILE A 40 -6.06 10.84 3.91
CA ILE A 40 -4.62 11.09 3.77
C ILE A 40 -4.38 12.01 2.57
N THR A 41 -3.48 12.97 2.73
CA THR A 41 -2.92 13.74 1.61
C THR A 41 -1.41 13.51 1.54
N VAL A 42 -0.90 13.11 0.38
CA VAL A 42 0.56 13.01 0.15
C VAL A 42 0.97 13.92 -1.00
N ASN A 43 1.73 14.96 -0.68
CA ASN A 43 2.31 15.88 -1.65
C ASN A 43 3.69 15.39 -2.11
N GLY A 44 3.88 15.18 -3.41
CA GLY A 44 5.17 14.71 -3.94
C GLY A 44 5.43 13.22 -3.68
N LEU A 45 4.40 12.36 -3.75
CA LEU A 45 4.54 10.91 -3.68
C LEU A 45 5.47 10.44 -4.80
N LYS A 46 6.59 9.79 -4.43
CA LYS A 46 7.63 9.43 -5.40
C LYS A 46 7.34 8.13 -6.13
N THR A 47 6.87 7.08 -5.43
CA THR A 47 6.71 5.76 -6.05
C THR A 47 5.33 5.13 -5.87
N LEU A 48 4.90 4.86 -4.64
CA LEU A 48 3.71 4.06 -4.37
C LEU A 48 3.16 4.39 -2.99
N LEU A 49 1.86 4.60 -2.84
CA LEU A 49 1.28 4.87 -1.52
C LEU A 49 1.34 3.61 -0.62
N CYS A 50 0.80 2.47 -1.08
CA CYS A 50 0.66 1.24 -0.31
C CYS A 50 1.13 0.00 -1.09
N GLY A 51 1.99 -0.83 -0.48
CA GLY A 51 2.41 -2.11 -1.05
C GLY A 51 2.17 -3.30 -0.11
N ILE A 52 1.41 -4.30 -0.56
CA ILE A 52 1.03 -5.50 0.21
C ILE A 52 1.47 -6.79 -0.49
N ASN A 53 1.64 -7.89 0.27
CA ASN A 53 2.03 -9.18 -0.31
C ASN A 53 0.81 -10.09 -0.49
N GLN A 54 0.41 -10.33 -1.74
CA GLN A 54 -0.81 -11.11 -2.01
C GLN A 54 -0.70 -12.57 -1.58
N ASN A 55 0.50 -13.17 -1.70
CA ASN A 55 0.75 -14.57 -1.34
C ASN A 55 0.73 -14.81 0.18
N TYR A 56 0.83 -13.74 0.99
CA TYR A 56 0.66 -13.82 2.44
C TYR A 56 -0.74 -13.39 2.92
N GLY A 57 -1.66 -13.14 1.99
CA GLY A 57 -3.04 -12.76 2.30
C GLY A 57 -3.17 -11.36 2.91
N ASP A 58 -2.19 -10.48 2.68
CA ASP A 58 -2.24 -9.10 3.14
C ASP A 58 -3.39 -8.34 2.44
N GLN A 59 -3.93 -7.35 3.15
CA GLN A 59 -5.03 -6.51 2.67
C GLN A 59 -4.78 -5.03 2.98
N ALA A 60 -5.25 -4.16 2.10
CA ALA A 60 -5.24 -2.71 2.25
C ALA A 60 -6.64 -2.16 1.97
N THR A 61 -7.18 -1.41 2.93
CA THR A 61 -8.37 -0.57 2.76
C THR A 61 -7.93 0.88 2.66
N ILE A 62 -8.24 1.53 1.54
CA ILE A 62 -7.81 2.88 1.22
C ILE A 62 -9.05 3.72 0.95
N LYS A 63 -9.22 4.80 1.72
CA LYS A 63 -10.42 5.63 1.66
C LYS A 63 -10.08 7.12 1.73
N ASN A 64 -10.69 7.90 0.84
CA ASN A 64 -10.53 9.36 0.80
C ASN A 64 -9.06 9.79 0.86
N VAL A 65 -8.29 9.39 -0.16
CA VAL A 65 -6.86 9.72 -0.26
C VAL A 65 -6.59 10.64 -1.45
N GLN A 66 -5.83 11.70 -1.21
CA GLN A 66 -5.30 12.57 -2.24
C GLN A 66 -3.79 12.35 -2.39
N VAL A 67 -3.32 12.19 -3.62
CA VAL A 67 -1.88 12.09 -3.91
C VAL A 67 -1.50 13.05 -5.03
N ASN A 68 -0.37 13.73 -4.85
CA ASN A 68 0.26 14.55 -5.87
C ASN A 68 1.61 13.92 -6.19
N GLY A 69 1.91 13.67 -7.48
CA GLY A 69 3.09 12.91 -7.91
C GLY A 69 2.70 11.57 -8.55
N SER A 70 3.30 10.46 -8.09
CA SER A 70 2.96 9.12 -8.59
C SER A 70 1.47 8.82 -8.42
N LYS A 71 0.88 8.21 -9.45
CA LYS A 71 -0.53 7.78 -9.44
C LYS A 71 -0.75 6.42 -8.77
N LYS A 72 0.32 5.67 -8.45
CA LYS A 72 0.20 4.31 -7.90
C LYS A 72 -0.24 4.35 -6.44
N VAL A 73 -1.45 3.87 -6.18
CA VAL A 73 -2.06 3.89 -4.84
C VAL A 73 -1.82 2.57 -4.12
N CYS A 74 -2.14 1.44 -4.75
CA CYS A 74 -2.00 0.12 -4.13
C CYS A 74 -1.28 -0.81 -5.08
N ALA A 75 -0.30 -1.58 -4.60
CA ALA A 75 0.34 -2.61 -5.41
C ALA A 75 0.45 -3.93 -4.65
N LEU A 76 0.23 -5.01 -5.39
CA LEU A 76 0.38 -6.38 -4.97
C LEU A 76 1.78 -6.86 -5.31
N PHE A 77 2.43 -7.52 -4.35
CA PHE A 77 3.73 -8.14 -4.54
C PHE A 77 3.68 -9.62 -4.20
N HIS A 78 4.60 -10.38 -4.80
CA HIS A 78 4.93 -11.73 -4.34
C HIS A 78 6.10 -11.65 -3.35
N GLY A 79 5.80 -11.72 -2.05
CA GLY A 79 6.80 -11.69 -1.00
C GLY A 79 7.58 -13.01 -0.89
N ASN A 80 8.78 -12.96 -0.33
CA ASN A 80 9.67 -14.08 -0.07
C ASN A 80 10.39 -13.90 1.28
N ASP A 81 11.05 -14.96 1.76
CA ASP A 81 11.89 -14.99 2.96
C ASP A 81 13.39 -15.10 2.64
N GLN A 82 13.75 -14.97 1.37
CA GLN A 82 15.11 -15.20 0.84
C GLN A 82 15.97 -13.93 0.80
N GLN A 83 15.51 -12.81 1.41
CA GLN A 83 16.17 -11.50 1.34
C GLN A 83 16.33 -10.97 -0.10
N LYS A 84 15.50 -11.45 -1.05
CA LYS A 84 15.48 -10.99 -2.44
C LYS A 84 14.35 -9.99 -2.66
N GLU A 85 14.56 -9.02 -3.56
CA GLU A 85 13.53 -8.04 -3.83
C GLU A 85 12.21 -8.69 -4.33
N PRO A 86 11.06 -8.33 -3.74
CA PRO A 86 9.78 -8.92 -4.13
C PRO A 86 9.35 -8.44 -5.52
N THR A 87 8.82 -9.35 -6.33
CA THR A 87 8.27 -9.00 -7.63
C THR A 87 6.92 -8.31 -7.47
N MET A 88 6.73 -7.18 -8.14
CA MET A 88 5.42 -6.55 -8.27
C MET A 88 4.56 -7.36 -9.24
N VAL A 89 3.35 -7.68 -8.82
CA VAL A 89 2.40 -8.48 -9.61
C VAL A 89 1.39 -7.59 -10.31
N GLN A 90 0.84 -6.61 -9.58
CA GLN A 90 -0.18 -5.71 -10.09
C GLN A 90 -0.14 -4.38 -9.33
N SER A 91 -0.52 -3.29 -9.98
CA SER A 91 -0.73 -2.00 -9.33
C SER A 91 -2.04 -1.35 -9.75
N TYR A 92 -2.67 -0.65 -8.81
CA TYR A 92 -3.88 0.13 -8.98
C TYR A 92 -3.54 1.60 -8.79
N GLU A 93 -4.00 2.39 -9.75
CA GLU A 93 -3.76 3.83 -9.77
C GLU A 93 -4.94 4.63 -9.19
N VAL A 94 -4.75 5.94 -9.05
CA VAL A 94 -5.81 6.89 -8.70
C VAL A 94 -7.01 6.69 -9.62
N GLY A 95 -8.21 6.67 -9.01
CA GLY A 95 -9.48 6.41 -9.70
C GLY A 95 -9.85 4.92 -9.78
N SER A 96 -8.93 3.99 -9.52
CA SER A 96 -9.24 2.57 -9.42
C SER A 96 -9.99 2.24 -8.12
N SER A 97 -10.84 1.21 -8.17
CA SER A 97 -11.46 0.60 -6.98
C SER A 97 -10.63 -0.55 -6.39
N GLY A 98 -9.50 -0.91 -7.02
CA GLY A 98 -8.70 -2.08 -6.66
C GLY A 98 -9.31 -3.39 -7.19
N ASP A 99 -9.01 -4.51 -6.52
CA ASP A 99 -9.58 -5.85 -6.82
C ASP A 99 -10.73 -6.25 -5.90
N GLY A 100 -11.10 -5.39 -4.94
CA GLY A 100 -12.16 -5.70 -3.97
C GLY A 100 -11.80 -6.79 -2.96
N LYS A 101 -10.56 -7.30 -2.94
CA LYS A 101 -10.12 -8.38 -2.05
C LYS A 101 -8.87 -8.03 -1.26
N SER A 102 -7.79 -7.70 -1.96
CA SER A 102 -6.49 -7.36 -1.40
C SER A 102 -6.28 -5.85 -1.38
N CYS A 103 -6.56 -5.16 -2.48
CA CYS A 103 -6.61 -3.71 -2.53
C CYS A 103 -8.08 -3.29 -2.64
N ILE A 104 -8.61 -2.67 -1.59
CA ILE A 104 -9.99 -2.16 -1.53
C ILE A 104 -9.91 -0.64 -1.48
N ILE A 105 -10.26 0.02 -2.58
CA ILE A 105 -10.05 1.46 -2.75
C ILE A 105 -11.41 2.15 -2.91
N SER A 106 -11.65 3.18 -2.10
CA SER A 106 -12.88 3.98 -2.14
C SER A 106 -12.56 5.47 -2.02
N GLY A 107 -12.51 6.16 -3.16
CA GLY A 107 -12.20 7.58 -3.22
C GLY A 107 -10.69 7.85 -3.17
N THR A 108 -10.09 7.92 -4.34
CA THR A 108 -8.75 8.47 -4.53
C THR A 108 -8.80 9.55 -5.60
N LYS A 109 -8.01 10.60 -5.43
CA LYS A 109 -7.91 11.68 -6.44
C LYS A 109 -6.49 12.20 -6.54
N MET A 110 -6.18 12.75 -7.70
CA MET A 110 -5.05 13.66 -7.85
C MET A 110 -5.47 15.02 -7.28
N GLY A 111 -4.54 15.74 -6.66
CA GLY A 111 -4.71 17.16 -6.37
C GLY A 111 -3.63 18.00 -6.98
#